data_AF-A0A6B2BVA5-F1
#
_entry.id   AF-A0A6B2BVA5-F1
#
_cell.length_a   1.000
_cell.length_b   1.000
_cell.length_c   1.000
_cell.angle_alpha   90.00
_cell.angle_beta   90.00
_cell.angle_gamma   90.00
#
_symmetry.space_group_name_H-M   'P 1'
#
loop_
_entity.id
_entity.type
_entity.pdbx_description
1 polymer ?
#
loop_
_entity_poly.entity_id
_entity_poly.type
_entity_poly.pdbx_seq_one_letter_code
_entity_poly.pdbx_strand_id
1 'polypeptide(L)'
;MIDTNEIFNANGDAESAIKIRKNATTYRCRGSRRRRQEVREYMKLGYKKWAKKVKYGLRWAIEGIFSSIKRKFGEDLRARSVIGLLAEAMQKVWAYDAMVSYAKNAMLMA
;
A
#
# COMPACT_ATOMS: atom_id res chain seq x y z
N MET A 1 11.79 -7.70 3.07
CA MET A 1 11.70 -7.79 1.59
C MET A 1 10.24 -8.10 1.26
N ILE A 2 9.56 -7.39 0.35
CA ILE A 2 8.07 -7.44 0.27
C ILE A 2 7.53 -8.61 -0.59
N ASP A 3 8.28 -9.06 -1.60
CA ASP A 3 7.90 -10.20 -2.45
C ASP A 3 8.23 -11.54 -1.75
N THR A 4 7.45 -11.92 -0.75
CA THR A 4 7.63 -13.16 0.05
C THR A 4 6.33 -13.97 0.17
N ASN A 5 6.45 -15.28 0.37
CA ASN A 5 5.28 -16.17 0.54
C ASN A 5 4.35 -15.72 1.66
N GLU A 6 4.91 -15.29 2.79
CA GLU A 6 4.15 -14.84 3.96
C GLU A 6 3.29 -13.62 3.65
N ILE A 7 3.84 -12.62 2.95
CA ILE A 7 3.11 -11.40 2.60
C ILE A 7 1.97 -11.72 1.64
N PHE A 8 2.20 -12.56 0.62
CA PHE A 8 1.13 -12.97 -0.29
C PHE A 8 0.06 -13.82 0.40
N ASN A 9 0.43 -14.63 1.40
CA ASN A 9 -0.55 -15.38 2.18
C ASN A 9 -1.36 -14.47 3.11
N ALA A 10 -0.72 -13.48 3.75
CA ALA A 10 -1.36 -12.50 4.60
C ALA A 10 -2.32 -11.57 3.84
N ASN A 11 -2.08 -11.36 2.54
CA ASN A 11 -2.93 -10.51 1.70
C ASN A 11 -4.33 -11.10 1.43
N GLY A 12 -4.58 -12.37 1.80
CA GLY A 12 -5.90 -13.01 1.68
C GLY A 12 -6.43 -13.01 0.25
N ASP A 13 -7.62 -12.42 0.06
CA ASP A 13 -8.32 -12.30 -1.23
C ASP A 13 -8.19 -10.92 -1.89
N ALA A 14 -7.69 -9.90 -1.17
CA ALA A 14 -7.55 -8.54 -1.70
C ALA A 14 -6.56 -8.50 -2.87
N GLU A 15 -6.79 -7.74 -3.94
CA GLU A 15 -5.83 -7.64 -5.07
C GLU A 15 -4.42 -7.23 -4.61
N SER A 16 -3.38 -7.75 -5.28
CA SER A 16 -2.00 -7.44 -4.91
C SER A 16 -1.32 -6.54 -5.94
N ALA A 17 -0.76 -5.43 -5.47
CA ALA A 17 0.12 -4.56 -6.25
C ALA A 17 1.58 -4.70 -5.78
N ILE A 18 2.01 -5.94 -5.52
CA ILE A 18 3.36 -6.25 -5.02
C ILE A 18 4.28 -6.50 -6.22
N LYS A 19 5.31 -5.66 -6.38
CA LYS A 19 6.28 -5.82 -7.47
C LYS A 19 7.10 -7.09 -7.30
N ILE A 20 7.00 -7.98 -8.29
CA ILE A 20 7.75 -9.22 -8.36
C ILE A 20 9.23 -8.95 -8.71
N ARG A 21 10.14 -9.70 -8.10
CA ARG A 21 11.57 -9.63 -8.41
C ARG A 21 11.88 -10.08 -9.84
N LYS A 22 12.84 -9.41 -10.48
CA LYS A 22 13.31 -9.73 -11.84
C LYS A 22 13.74 -11.19 -11.99
N ASN A 23 14.36 -11.76 -10.94
CA ASN A 23 14.85 -13.13 -10.91
C ASN A 23 13.91 -14.09 -10.17
N ALA A 24 12.65 -13.70 -9.93
CA ALA A 24 11.66 -14.63 -9.40
C ALA A 24 11.50 -15.79 -10.38
N THR A 25 11.35 -17.02 -9.90
CA THR A 25 11.10 -18.19 -10.75
C THR A 25 9.98 -19.00 -10.17
N THR A 26 9.14 -19.62 -11.01
CA THR A 26 8.07 -20.51 -10.53
C THR A 26 8.55 -21.93 -10.27
N TYR A 27 9.72 -22.30 -10.81
CA TYR A 27 10.27 -23.66 -10.79
C TYR A 27 10.66 -24.14 -9.38
N ARG A 28 11.20 -23.25 -8.53
CA ARG A 28 11.57 -23.57 -7.14
C ARG A 28 10.59 -23.02 -6.09
N CYS A 29 9.43 -22.49 -6.51
CA CYS A 29 8.46 -21.91 -5.58
C CYS A 29 7.63 -22.99 -4.87
N ARG A 30 8.07 -23.41 -3.69
CA ARG A 30 7.22 -24.06 -2.68
C ARG A 30 6.64 -23.00 -1.73
N GLY A 31 5.41 -23.19 -1.25
CA GLY A 31 4.71 -22.25 -0.35
C GLY A 31 3.46 -21.62 -0.96
N SER A 32 3.49 -20.32 -1.28
CA SER A 32 2.28 -19.57 -1.64
C SER A 32 1.79 -19.87 -3.07
N ARG A 33 0.55 -20.38 -3.19
CA ARG A 33 -0.15 -20.53 -4.48
C ARG A 33 -0.36 -19.18 -5.14
N ARG A 34 -0.75 -18.18 -4.34
CA ARG A 34 -1.01 -16.82 -4.79
C ARG A 34 0.22 -16.16 -5.39
N ARG A 35 1.34 -16.19 -4.66
CA ARG A 35 2.62 -15.66 -5.18
C ARG A 35 3.01 -16.30 -6.52
N ARG A 36 2.81 -17.61 -6.68
CA ARG A 36 3.11 -18.30 -7.94
C ARG A 36 2.27 -17.78 -9.12
N GLN A 37 0.99 -17.46 -8.89
CA GLN A 37 0.13 -16.89 -9.92
C GLN A 37 0.60 -15.49 -10.32
N GLU A 38 0.89 -14.65 -9.34
CA GLU A 38 1.39 -13.28 -9.55
C GLU A 38 2.73 -13.26 -10.30
N VAL A 39 3.65 -14.18 -9.98
CA VAL A 39 4.91 -14.34 -10.72
C VAL A 39 4.66 -14.71 -12.18
N ARG A 40 3.77 -15.67 -12.46
CA ARG A 40 3.44 -16.08 -13.83
C ARG A 40 2.81 -14.93 -14.62
N GLU A 41 1.90 -14.21 -13.99
CA GLU A 41 1.24 -13.07 -14.60
C GLU A 41 2.23 -11.93 -14.89
N TYR A 42 3.08 -11.58 -13.92
CA TYR A 42 4.12 -10.58 -14.08
C TYR A 42 5.07 -10.93 -15.22
N MET A 43 5.50 -12.20 -15.32
CA MET A 43 6.34 -12.69 -16.43
C MET A 43 5.63 -12.62 -17.77
N LYS A 44 4.34 -12.99 -17.83
CA LYS A 44 3.55 -12.97 -19.07
C LYS A 44 3.30 -11.56 -19.60
N LEU A 45 2.99 -10.62 -18.70
CA LEU A 45 2.64 -9.25 -19.07
C LEU A 45 3.89 -8.36 -19.27
N GLY A 46 4.96 -8.63 -18.54
CA GLY A 46 6.09 -7.72 -18.40
C GLY A 46 5.74 -6.48 -17.56
N TYR A 47 6.78 -5.76 -17.10
CA TYR A 47 6.62 -4.69 -16.10
C TYR A 47 5.63 -3.59 -16.50
N LYS A 48 5.72 -3.04 -17.71
CA LYS A 48 4.88 -1.90 -18.12
C LYS A 48 3.39 -2.23 -18.13
N LYS A 49 3.01 -3.38 -18.73
CA LYS A 49 1.61 -3.81 -18.81
C LYS A 49 1.07 -4.21 -17.43
N TRP A 50 1.87 -4.94 -16.65
CA TRP A 50 1.53 -5.29 -15.28
C TRP A 50 1.31 -4.04 -14.41
N ALA A 51 2.23 -3.07 -14.45
CA ALA A 51 2.16 -1.86 -13.64
C ALA A 51 0.92 -1.01 -13.99
N LYS A 52 0.53 -0.95 -15.26
CA LYS A 52 -0.72 -0.31 -15.69
C LYS A 52 -1.94 -1.08 -15.18
N LYS A 53 -1.95 -2.41 -15.31
CA LYS A 53 -3.07 -3.28 -14.88
C LYS A 53 -3.36 -3.13 -13.39
N VAL A 54 -2.34 -3.26 -12.54
CA VAL A 54 -2.51 -3.19 -11.07
C VAL A 54 -2.45 -1.77 -10.51
N LYS A 55 -2.40 -0.76 -11.40
CA LYS A 55 -2.25 0.66 -11.06
C LYS A 55 -1.08 0.91 -10.10
N TYR A 56 0.05 0.22 -10.30
CA TYR A 56 1.21 0.25 -9.40
C TYR A 56 1.75 1.67 -9.12
N GLY A 57 1.56 2.60 -10.07
CA GLY A 57 1.93 4.01 -9.90
C GLY A 57 1.20 4.71 -8.75
N LEU A 58 -0.01 4.28 -8.37
CA LEU A 58 -0.77 4.85 -7.25
C LEU A 58 -0.10 4.64 -5.89
N ARG A 59 0.84 3.71 -5.79
CA ARG A 59 1.65 3.51 -4.59
C ARG A 59 2.39 4.79 -4.18
N TRP A 60 2.97 5.51 -5.14
CA TRP A 60 3.69 6.76 -4.88
C TRP A 60 2.76 7.85 -4.35
N ALA A 61 1.51 7.90 -4.83
CA ALA A 61 0.52 8.84 -4.32
C ALA A 61 0.19 8.58 -2.85
N ILE A 62 0.03 7.31 -2.47
CA ILE A 62 -0.22 6.91 -1.07
C ILE A 62 1.00 7.22 -0.17
N GLU A 63 2.22 6.95 -0.64
CA GLU A 63 3.44 7.32 0.10
C GLU A 63 3.53 8.84 0.32
N GLY A 64 3.10 9.63 -0.68
CA GLY A 64 2.96 11.08 -0.56
C GLY A 64 1.94 11.51 0.52
N ILE A 65 0.77 10.87 0.57
CA ILE A 65 -0.25 11.12 1.61
C ILE A 65 0.31 10.84 3.00
N PHE A 66 0.93 9.68 3.21
CA PHE A 66 1.54 9.35 4.50
C PHE A 66 2.65 10.34 4.88
N SER A 67 3.47 10.76 3.92
CA SER A 67 4.48 11.79 4.15
C SER A 67 3.86 13.11 4.60
N SER A 68 2.75 13.54 3.99
CA SER A 68 2.03 14.76 4.39
C SER A 68 1.42 14.66 5.78
N ILE A 69 0.80 13.52 6.13
CA ILE A 69 0.27 13.26 7.47
C ILE A 69 1.38 13.40 8.51
N LYS A 70 2.52 12.74 8.27
CA LYS A 70 3.70 12.76 9.14
C LYS A 70 4.29 14.16 9.31
N ARG A 71 4.39 14.95 8.23
CA ARG A 71 4.81 16.34 8.31
C ARG A 71 3.84 17.20 9.12
N LYS A 72 2.53 16.93 9.04
CA LYS A 72 1.51 17.76 9.70
C LYS A 72 1.33 17.43 11.18
N PHE A 73 1.40 16.15 11.55
CA PHE A 73 1.06 15.66 12.89
C PHE A 73 2.22 14.97 13.62
N GLY A 74 3.41 14.93 13.02
CA GLY A 74 4.56 14.17 13.53
C GLY A 74 4.43 12.66 13.28
N GLU A 75 5.56 11.97 13.29
CA GLU A 75 5.61 10.51 13.13
C GLU A 75 5.30 9.75 14.43
N ASP A 76 5.59 10.36 15.57
CA ASP A 76 5.49 9.72 16.87
C ASP A 76 4.06 9.60 17.37
N LEU A 77 3.80 8.54 18.12
CA LEU A 77 2.56 8.31 18.86
C LEU A 77 2.87 8.37 20.36
N ARG A 78 1.97 8.97 21.15
CA ARG A 78 2.19 9.18 22.60
C ARG A 78 1.50 8.15 23.47
N ALA A 79 0.48 7.47 22.95
CA ALA A 79 -0.24 6.46 23.71
C ALA A 79 0.68 5.31 24.17
N ARG A 80 0.38 4.74 25.34
CA ARG A 80 1.16 3.63 25.93
C ARG A 80 0.51 2.25 25.75
N SER A 81 -0.78 2.21 25.39
CA SER A 81 -1.49 0.97 25.08
C SER A 81 -1.58 0.75 23.58
N VAL A 82 -1.61 -0.50 23.14
CA VAL A 82 -1.75 -0.85 21.71
C VAL A 82 -3.02 -0.25 21.11
N ILE A 83 -4.14 -0.33 21.83
CA ILE A 83 -5.42 0.25 21.39
C ILE A 83 -5.30 1.77 21.27
N GLY A 84 -4.64 2.43 22.22
CA GLY A 84 -4.43 3.88 22.17
C GLY A 84 -3.53 4.30 21.01
N LEU A 85 -2.46 3.55 20.73
CA LEU A 85 -1.57 3.79 19.58
C LEU A 85 -2.35 3.70 18.26
N LEU A 86 -3.17 2.66 18.11
CA LEU A 86 -4.02 2.48 16.93
C LEU A 86 -5.04 3.61 16.80
N ALA A 87 -5.72 3.97 17.90
CA ALA A 87 -6.68 5.06 17.90
C ALA A 87 -6.04 6.41 17.53
N GLU A 88 -4.86 6.72 18.08
CA GLU A 88 -4.12 7.95 17.77
C GLU A 88 -3.68 7.99 16.30
N ALA A 89 -3.18 6.87 15.77
CA ALA A 89 -2.84 6.77 14.35
C ALA A 89 -4.06 6.98 13.44
N MET A 90 -5.20 6.36 13.78
CA MET A 90 -6.46 6.53 13.05
C MET A 90 -6.95 7.97 13.09
N GLN A 91 -6.87 8.63 14.25
CA GLN A 91 -7.26 10.04 14.40
C GLN A 91 -6.41 10.97 13.55
N LYS A 92 -5.09 10.77 13.47
CA LYS A 92 -4.20 11.56 12.60
C LYS A 92 -4.57 11.42 11.12
N VAL A 93 -4.88 10.20 10.67
CA VAL A 93 -5.31 9.94 9.28
C VAL A 93 -6.66 10.60 9.01
N TRP A 94 -7.64 10.44 9.91
CA TRP A 94 -8.98 11.03 9.78
C TRP A 94 -8.93 12.56 9.76
N ALA A 95 -8.16 13.17 10.66
CA ALA A 95 -7.99 14.61 10.71
C ALA A 95 -7.39 15.15 9.40
N TYR A 96 -6.39 14.47 8.83
CA TYR A 96 -5.84 14.84 7.53
C TYR A 96 -6.89 14.79 6.42
N ASP A 97 -7.67 13.72 6.35
CA ASP A 97 -8.70 13.54 5.32
C ASP A 97 -9.80 14.60 5.43
N ALA A 98 -10.22 14.94 6.64
CA ALA A 98 -11.15 16.03 6.90
C ALA A 98 -10.60 17.38 6.42
N MET A 99 -9.32 17.68 6.69
CA MET A 99 -8.66 18.91 6.22
C MET A 99 -8.60 18.99 4.70
N VAL A 100 -8.24 17.88 4.04
CA VAL A 100 -8.19 17.80 2.57
C VAL A 100 -9.57 17.99 1.96
N SER A 101 -10.60 17.37 2.56
CA SER A 101 -11.98 17.48 2.11
C SER A 101 -12.50 18.92 2.26
N TYR A 102 -12.22 19.56 3.38
CA TYR A 102 -12.55 20.97 3.60
C TYR A 102 -11.91 21.88 2.54
N ALA A 103 -10.60 21.72 2.29
CA ALA A 103 -9.89 22.53 1.30
C ALA A 103 -10.44 22.36 -0.12
N LYS A 104 -10.78 21.11 -0.51
CA LYS A 104 -11.40 20.82 -1.81
C LYS A 104 -12.78 21.48 -1.94
N ASN A 105 -13.60 21.40 -0.91
CA ASN A 105 -14.94 21.99 -0.93
C ASN A 105 -14.88 23.53 -0.97
N ALA A 106 -13.95 24.13 -0.22
CA ALA A 106 -13.71 25.56 -0.28
C ALA A 106 -13.26 26.03 -1.68
N MET A 107 -12.41 25.25 -2.36
CA MET A 107 -12.00 25.53 -3.74
C MET A 107 -13.13 25.39 -4.77
N LEU A 108 -14.11 24.52 -4.52
CA LEU A 108 -15.27 24.33 -5.40
C LEU A 108 -16.34 25.42 -5.20
N MET A 109 -16.30 26.13 -4.07
CA MET A 109 -17.20 27.24 -3.73
C MET A 109 -16.62 28.62 -4.07
N ALA A 110 -15.38 28.69 -4.54
CA ALA A 110 -14.69 29.89 -4.97
C ALA A 110 -14.67 29.99 -6.51
#